data_AF-A0AAV7RHV7-F1
#
_entry.id   AF-A0AAV7RHV7-F1
#
_cell.length_a   1.000
_cell.length_b   1.000
_cell.length_c   1.000
_cell.angle_alpha   90.00
_cell.angle_beta   90.00
_cell.angle_gamma   90.00
#
_symmetry.space_group_name_H-M   'P 1'
#
loop_
_entity.id
_entity.type
_entity.pdbx_description
1 polymer ?
#
loop_
_entity_poly.entity_id
_entity_poly.type
_entity_poly.pdbx_seq_one_letter_code
_entity_poly.pdbx_strand_id
1 'polypeptide(L)'
;MSWDYTETQQLLHSMGDLSVAPAQTEANVLNVETAPPSPSLHLIYQIITSQHKQTQRDSKKARVATKQLQVAISKVAKTCSEIGERIAAIECRADALESDLGAVTKQAAMHESQLSDIQWKVEDFENRQRRNNLRLIGIQEGVEGQDSRAFIIRLLKTALPEQTGWDWEKEIQRAHRGTAPPGVLWDALKAAIRGETLSYALKREKQRHLAISAAQTELASLESQIVGLARNNAPIQDTLDKITVTRAKIIQLYLDQDIIKAQIRTQECYEFSERVGKVLAYKTRQKAARSAIVAIKDRQGQTVYGDRLTHREVEITPQLVLLGTDGVAYPEYSQRFLFLAMSVARCCIASNWLESTPPTFNHWLVRMCSLFYLEMGSYACKGRRRRRMGEAIWAQWLGNNESGS
;
A
#
# COMPACT_ATOMS: atom_id res chain seq x y z
N MET A 1 10.22 27.97 25.60
CA MET A 1 10.93 28.54 24.44
C MET A 1 10.71 30.04 24.47
N SER A 2 11.63 30.77 25.10
CA SER A 2 11.57 32.22 25.22
C SER A 2 12.00 32.86 23.91
N TRP A 3 11.14 33.68 23.35
CA TRP A 3 11.46 34.50 22.19
C TRP A 3 12.37 35.65 22.62
N ASP A 4 13.50 35.78 21.95
CA ASP A 4 14.54 36.76 22.23
C ASP A 4 14.08 38.15 21.74
N TYR A 5 13.91 39.08 22.67
CA TYR A 5 13.35 40.43 22.49
C TYR A 5 14.36 41.42 21.85
N THR A 6 15.54 40.91 21.47
CA THR A 6 16.71 41.70 21.10
C THR A 6 16.79 42.01 19.59
N GLU A 7 16.24 41.14 18.74
CA GLU A 7 16.25 41.35 17.28
C GLU A 7 15.26 42.43 16.82
N THR A 8 14.14 42.62 17.54
CA THR A 8 13.14 43.63 17.19
C THR A 8 13.56 45.06 17.54
N GLN A 9 14.53 45.24 18.44
CA GLN A 9 15.05 46.56 18.82
C GLN A 9 16.13 47.06 17.84
N GLN A 10 16.84 46.17 17.14
CA GLN A 10 17.84 46.56 16.14
C GLN A 10 17.24 47.11 14.84
N LEU A 11 16.02 46.68 14.46
CA LEU A 11 15.32 47.20 13.28
C LEU A 11 14.59 48.53 13.53
N LEU A 12 14.22 48.84 14.78
CA LEU A 12 13.61 50.13 15.11
C LEU A 12 14.62 51.29 15.12
N HIS A 13 15.89 51.01 15.42
CA HIS A 13 16.95 52.03 15.39
C HIS A 13 17.44 52.37 13.97
N SER A 14 17.11 51.56 12.95
CA SER A 14 17.52 51.83 11.55
C SER A 14 16.46 52.55 10.71
N MET A 15 15.28 52.84 11.25
CA MET A 15 14.18 53.50 10.52
C MET A 15 13.85 54.91 11.03
N GLY A 16 14.55 55.39 12.05
CA GLY A 16 14.41 56.75 12.58
C GLY A 16 15.61 57.61 12.25
N ASP A 17 15.79 58.00 10.98
CA ASP A 17 16.54 59.22 10.59
C ASP A 17 16.41 59.45 9.07
N LEU A 18 15.30 60.08 8.67
CA LEU A 18 15.22 60.82 7.41
C LEU A 18 14.90 62.28 7.75
N SER A 19 15.85 62.90 8.43
CA SER A 19 15.96 64.35 8.53
C SER A 19 16.42 64.90 7.18
N VAL A 20 15.65 65.84 6.68
CA VAL A 20 15.99 66.74 5.56
C VAL A 20 17.37 67.36 5.81
N ALA A 21 18.29 67.24 4.84
CA ALA A 21 19.56 67.96 4.80
C ALA A 21 19.77 68.60 3.41
N PRO A 22 20.47 69.75 3.33
CA PRO A 22 20.31 70.74 2.27
C PRO A 22 21.22 70.45 1.06
N ALA A 23 20.75 70.80 -0.14
CA ALA A 23 21.56 70.77 -1.35
C ALA A 23 22.59 71.91 -1.32
N GLN A 24 23.87 71.55 -1.34
CA GLN A 24 24.99 72.47 -1.56
C GLN A 24 25.16 72.73 -3.07
N THR A 25 25.28 74.00 -3.41
CA THR A 25 25.56 74.52 -4.74
C THR A 25 27.07 74.46 -4.99
N GLU A 26 27.52 73.64 -5.94
CA GLU A 26 28.86 73.74 -6.52
C GLU A 26 28.77 74.46 -7.87
N ALA A 27 29.54 75.55 -7.97
CA ALA A 27 29.76 76.32 -9.18
C ALA A 27 30.66 75.53 -10.13
N ASN A 28 30.24 75.38 -11.39
CA ASN A 28 31.15 75.00 -12.47
C ASN A 28 31.05 75.99 -13.63
N VAL A 29 32.23 76.36 -14.11
CA VAL A 29 32.54 77.51 -14.94
C VAL A 29 32.38 77.18 -16.43
N LEU A 30 31.75 78.13 -17.15
CA LEU A 30 31.84 78.45 -18.58
C LEU A 30 32.10 77.31 -19.58
N ASN A 31 31.09 77.00 -20.40
CA ASN A 31 31.34 76.93 -21.83
C ASN A 31 30.18 77.58 -22.61
N VAL A 32 30.56 78.54 -23.45
CA VAL A 32 29.68 79.43 -24.22
C VAL A 32 29.24 78.69 -25.48
N GLU A 33 27.96 78.35 -25.56
CA GLU A 33 27.29 78.13 -26.83
C GLU A 33 26.08 79.06 -26.93
N THR A 34 26.14 79.84 -28.00
CA THR A 34 25.21 80.84 -28.51
C THR A 34 23.73 80.63 -28.17
N ALA A 35 23.14 81.65 -27.54
CA ALA A 35 21.73 81.76 -27.18
C ALA A 35 20.76 81.66 -28.38
N PRO A 36 19.62 80.96 -28.22
CA PRO A 36 18.35 81.40 -28.80
C PRO A 36 17.68 82.42 -27.86
N PRO A 37 16.85 83.34 -28.39
CA PRO A 37 16.42 84.53 -27.68
C PRO A 37 15.64 84.19 -26.42
N SER A 38 15.92 84.93 -25.34
CA SER A 38 15.16 84.89 -24.09
C SER A 38 13.66 84.80 -24.39
N PRO A 39 12.98 83.72 -23.97
CA PRO A 39 11.53 83.66 -24.11
C PRO A 39 10.93 84.84 -23.36
N SER A 40 10.00 85.56 -23.99
CA SER A 40 9.36 86.70 -23.35
C SER A 40 8.82 86.30 -21.98
N LEU A 41 8.84 87.21 -21.00
CA LEU A 41 8.34 86.97 -19.64
C LEU A 41 6.93 86.33 -19.62
N HIS A 42 6.15 86.57 -20.69
CA HIS A 42 4.87 85.95 -20.93
C HIS A 42 4.92 84.42 -21.12
N LEU A 43 5.89 83.88 -21.87
CA LEU A 43 6.03 82.44 -22.08
C LEU A 43 6.46 81.73 -20.77
N ILE A 44 7.36 82.34 -20.01
CA ILE A 44 7.76 81.85 -18.67
C ILE A 44 6.54 81.84 -17.74
N TYR A 45 5.72 82.90 -17.75
CA TYR A 45 4.49 82.97 -16.97
C TYR A 45 3.45 81.90 -17.39
N GLN A 46 3.30 81.61 -18.69
CA GLN A 46 2.43 80.55 -19.19
C GLN A 46 2.92 79.14 -18.79
N ILE A 47 4.23 78.90 -18.82
CA ILE A 47 4.82 77.64 -18.37
C ILE A 47 4.63 77.46 -16.86
N ILE A 48 4.89 78.50 -16.05
CA ILE A 48 4.72 78.44 -14.59
C ILE A 48 3.23 78.24 -14.24
N THR A 49 2.32 78.95 -14.89
CA THR A 49 0.87 78.79 -14.61
C THR A 49 0.33 77.44 -15.08
N SER A 50 0.82 76.87 -16.17
CA SER A 50 0.46 75.52 -16.62
C SER A 50 1.04 74.44 -15.71
N GLN A 51 2.30 74.56 -15.28
CA GLN A 51 2.92 73.67 -14.29
C GLN A 51 2.20 73.76 -12.93
N HIS A 52 1.83 74.95 -12.49
CA HIS A 52 1.06 75.14 -11.24
C HIS A 52 -0.34 74.49 -11.34
N LYS A 53 -1.02 74.62 -12.48
CA LYS A 53 -2.30 73.94 -12.71
C LYS A 53 -2.14 72.41 -12.71
N GLN A 54 -1.04 71.90 -13.25
CA GLN A 54 -0.76 70.47 -13.30
C GLN A 54 -0.42 69.91 -11.91
N THR A 55 0.45 70.56 -11.14
CA THR A 55 0.77 70.15 -9.76
C THR A 55 -0.45 70.22 -8.84
N GLN A 56 -1.35 71.19 -9.04
CA GLN A 56 -2.64 71.22 -8.33
C GLN A 56 -3.55 70.03 -8.69
N ARG A 57 -3.57 69.58 -9.95
CA ARG A 57 -4.33 68.39 -10.36
C ARG A 57 -3.75 67.13 -9.73
N ASP A 58 -2.44 66.99 -9.74
CA ASP A 58 -1.76 65.81 -9.19
C ASP A 58 -1.85 65.77 -7.65
N SER A 59 -1.77 66.91 -6.97
CA SER A 59 -2.05 67.04 -5.53
C SER A 59 -3.49 66.66 -5.17
N LYS A 60 -4.48 67.07 -5.97
CA LYS A 60 -5.88 66.67 -5.77
C LYS A 60 -6.06 65.16 -5.96
N LYS A 61 -5.44 64.57 -6.99
CA LYS A 61 -5.46 63.12 -7.21
C LYS A 61 -4.80 62.36 -6.05
N ALA A 62 -3.64 62.81 -5.59
CA ALA A 62 -2.96 62.24 -4.43
C ALA A 62 -3.83 62.30 -3.17
N ARG A 63 -4.54 63.41 -2.94
CA ARG A 63 -5.45 63.56 -1.79
C ARG A 63 -6.67 62.64 -1.85
N VAL A 64 -7.14 62.30 -3.06
CA VAL A 64 -8.23 61.31 -3.23
C VAL A 64 -7.68 59.91 -2.97
N ALA A 65 -6.50 59.58 -3.50
CA ALA A 65 -5.85 58.29 -3.27
C ALA A 65 -5.53 58.05 -1.79
N THR A 66 -5.04 59.05 -1.06
CA THR A 66 -4.78 58.93 0.39
C THR A 66 -6.05 58.71 1.20
N LYS A 67 -7.16 59.37 0.84
CA LYS A 67 -8.47 59.11 1.46
C LYS A 67 -8.96 57.69 1.20
N GLN A 68 -8.81 57.20 -0.04
CA GLN A 68 -9.16 55.83 -0.39
C GLN A 68 -8.32 54.81 0.38
N LEU A 69 -7.00 55.05 0.52
CA LEU A 69 -6.12 54.24 1.33
C LEU A 69 -6.52 54.24 2.81
N GLN A 70 -6.90 55.39 3.38
CA GLN A 70 -7.35 55.48 4.76
C GLN A 70 -8.60 54.63 5.02
N VAL A 71 -9.55 54.62 4.09
CA VAL A 71 -10.76 53.78 4.16
C VAL A 71 -10.42 52.29 4.03
N ALA A 72 -9.48 51.94 3.14
CA ALA A 72 -9.03 50.57 3.01
C ALA A 72 -8.32 50.07 4.28
N ILE A 73 -7.45 50.90 4.87
CA ILE A 73 -6.75 50.59 6.13
C ILE A 73 -7.75 50.41 7.28
N SER A 74 -8.76 51.28 7.40
CA SER A 74 -9.76 51.12 8.47
C SER A 74 -10.59 49.85 8.31
N LYS A 75 -10.91 49.46 7.07
CA LYS A 75 -11.58 48.17 6.79
C LYS A 75 -10.69 46.98 7.19
N VAL A 76 -9.41 47.01 6.83
CA VAL A 76 -8.45 45.96 7.19
C VAL A 76 -8.29 45.88 8.71
N ALA A 77 -8.13 47.02 9.40
CA ALA A 77 -8.03 47.07 10.85
C ALA A 77 -9.24 46.42 11.54
N LYS A 78 -10.46 46.69 11.03
CA LYS A 78 -11.68 46.05 11.54
C LYS A 78 -11.65 44.53 11.34
N THR A 79 -11.30 44.05 10.14
CA THR A 79 -11.21 42.61 9.88
C THR A 79 -10.14 41.92 10.72
N CYS A 80 -9.02 42.60 11.01
CA CYS A 80 -7.98 42.07 11.90
C CYS A 80 -8.50 41.93 13.34
N SER A 81 -9.30 42.89 13.83
CA SER A 81 -9.92 42.80 15.16
C SER A 81 -10.89 41.61 15.24
N GLU A 82 -11.77 41.45 14.24
CA GLU A 82 -12.73 40.35 14.19
C GLU A 82 -12.03 38.97 14.10
N ILE A 83 -10.92 38.90 13.35
CA ILE A 83 -10.09 37.69 13.28
C ILE A 83 -9.43 37.42 14.64
N GLY A 84 -8.92 38.46 15.32
CA GLY A 84 -8.33 38.32 16.66
C GLY A 84 -9.31 37.72 17.68
N GLU A 85 -10.55 38.21 17.69
CA GLU A 85 -11.61 37.66 18.56
C GLU A 85 -11.93 36.19 18.25
N ARG A 86 -12.01 35.85 16.96
CA ARG A 86 -12.24 34.46 16.53
C ARG A 86 -11.09 33.53 16.88
N ILE A 87 -9.85 34.01 16.79
CA ILE A 87 -8.65 33.26 17.18
C ILE A 87 -8.68 33.00 18.69
N ALA A 88 -8.91 34.03 19.51
CA ALA A 88 -9.01 33.88 20.97
C ALA A 88 -10.09 32.86 21.38
N ALA A 89 -11.24 32.87 20.70
CA ALA A 89 -12.30 31.89 20.94
C ALA A 89 -11.91 30.46 20.53
N ILE A 90 -11.11 30.30 19.47
CA ILE A 90 -10.60 29.00 19.03
C ILE A 90 -9.53 28.49 20.00
N GLU A 91 -8.63 29.34 20.47
CA GLU A 91 -7.60 29.00 21.45
C GLU A 91 -8.24 28.52 22.76
N CYS A 92 -9.21 29.26 23.29
CA CYS A 92 -9.94 28.84 24.50
C CYS A 92 -10.65 27.48 24.34
N ARG A 93 -11.21 27.20 23.15
CA ARG A 93 -11.82 25.89 22.86
C ARG A 93 -10.76 24.79 22.70
N ALA A 94 -9.60 25.11 22.15
CA ALA A 94 -8.49 24.17 22.03
C ALA A 94 -7.98 23.77 23.42
N ASP A 95 -7.78 24.74 24.32
CA ASP A 95 -7.35 24.50 25.70
C ASP A 95 -8.34 23.59 26.45
N ALA A 96 -9.65 23.84 26.30
CA ALA A 96 -10.69 23.00 26.89
C ALA A 96 -10.65 21.56 26.35
N LEU A 97 -10.51 21.40 25.02
CA LEU A 97 -10.40 20.08 24.39
C LEU A 97 -9.13 19.33 24.80
N GLU A 98 -8.01 20.04 24.97
CA GLU A 98 -6.77 19.45 25.46
C GLU A 98 -6.90 18.94 26.90
N SER A 99 -7.60 19.70 27.77
CA SER A 99 -7.91 19.28 29.13
C SER A 99 -8.80 18.02 29.15
N ASP A 100 -9.87 18.00 28.35
CA ASP A 100 -10.79 16.86 28.24
C ASP A 100 -10.08 15.61 27.69
N LEU A 101 -9.23 15.77 26.67
CA LEU A 101 -8.40 14.70 26.13
C LEU A 101 -7.42 14.17 27.20
N GLY A 102 -6.86 15.06 28.01
CA GLY A 102 -6.04 14.71 29.17
C GLY A 102 -6.81 13.89 30.23
N ALA A 103 -8.08 14.18 30.45
CA ALA A 103 -8.92 13.43 31.39
C ALA A 103 -9.26 12.03 30.84
N VAL A 104 -9.67 11.94 29.57
CA VAL A 104 -10.03 10.66 28.93
C VAL A 104 -8.83 9.72 28.83
N THR A 105 -7.64 10.24 28.51
CA THR A 105 -6.42 9.43 28.45
C THR A 105 -6.04 8.84 29.81
N LYS A 106 -6.19 9.61 30.90
CA LYS A 106 -6.00 9.11 32.26
C LYS A 106 -7.00 8.02 32.64
N GLN A 107 -8.28 8.17 32.26
CA GLN A 107 -9.30 7.14 32.49
C GLN A 107 -9.01 5.86 31.72
N ALA A 108 -8.57 5.97 30.46
CA ALA A 108 -8.18 4.81 29.65
C ALA A 108 -7.03 4.02 30.32
N ALA A 109 -5.98 4.71 30.77
CA ALA A 109 -4.87 4.08 31.48
C ALA A 109 -5.32 3.39 32.78
N MET A 110 -6.22 4.03 33.53
CA MET A 110 -6.80 3.44 34.75
C MET A 110 -7.60 2.17 34.44
N HIS A 111 -8.45 2.19 33.41
CA HIS A 111 -9.24 1.02 33.01
C HIS A 111 -8.36 -0.12 32.47
N GLU A 112 -7.29 0.19 31.73
CA GLU A 112 -6.31 -0.82 31.28
C GLU A 112 -5.64 -1.52 32.47
N SER A 113 -5.25 -0.77 33.51
CA SER A 113 -4.71 -1.36 34.75
C SER A 113 -5.74 -2.24 35.46
N GLN A 114 -6.98 -1.77 35.58
CA GLN A 114 -8.06 -2.53 36.21
C GLN A 114 -8.36 -3.83 35.45
N LEU A 115 -8.36 -3.79 34.11
CA LEU A 115 -8.54 -4.96 33.28
C LEU A 115 -7.41 -5.97 33.48
N SER A 116 -6.16 -5.51 33.57
CA SER A 116 -5.03 -6.39 33.85
C SER A 116 -5.13 -7.06 35.22
N ASP A 117 -5.54 -6.31 36.25
CA ASP A 117 -5.73 -6.86 37.60
C ASP A 117 -6.86 -7.90 37.65
N ILE A 118 -7.98 -7.61 36.97
CA ILE A 118 -9.11 -8.54 36.89
C ILE A 118 -8.69 -9.80 36.12
N GLN A 119 -7.95 -9.67 35.03
CA GLN A 119 -7.42 -10.81 34.28
C GLN A 119 -6.53 -11.69 35.16
N TRP A 120 -5.59 -11.10 35.89
CA TRP A 120 -4.72 -11.84 36.81
C TRP A 120 -5.52 -12.53 37.91
N LYS A 121 -6.52 -11.85 38.50
CA LYS A 121 -7.41 -12.44 39.51
C LYS A 121 -8.20 -13.61 38.95
N VAL A 122 -8.76 -13.48 37.74
CA VAL A 122 -9.51 -14.56 37.08
C VAL A 122 -8.60 -15.74 36.80
N GLU A 123 -7.40 -15.50 36.27
CA GLU A 123 -6.42 -16.55 36.01
C GLU A 123 -6.00 -17.27 37.31
N ASP A 124 -5.72 -16.54 38.38
CA ASP A 124 -5.41 -17.12 39.69
C ASP A 124 -6.59 -17.94 40.25
N PHE A 125 -7.81 -17.44 40.14
CA PHE A 125 -9.01 -18.21 40.53
C PHE A 125 -9.17 -19.47 39.71
N GLU A 126 -9.03 -19.40 38.39
CA GLU A 126 -9.09 -20.57 37.52
C GLU A 126 -7.98 -21.58 37.84
N ASN A 127 -6.76 -21.11 38.09
CA ASN A 127 -5.63 -21.96 38.44
C ASN A 127 -5.82 -22.63 39.80
N ARG A 128 -6.38 -21.93 40.80
CA ARG A 128 -6.74 -22.52 42.09
C ARG A 128 -7.87 -23.54 41.96
N GLN A 129 -8.88 -23.25 41.15
CA GLN A 129 -9.97 -24.20 40.88
C GLN A 129 -9.49 -25.45 40.14
N ARG A 130 -8.49 -25.32 39.26
CA ARG A 130 -7.92 -26.44 38.48
C ARG A 130 -6.75 -27.13 39.18
N ARG A 131 -6.26 -26.62 40.32
CA ARG A 131 -5.06 -27.14 41.01
C ARG A 131 -5.15 -28.63 41.33
N ASN A 132 -6.35 -29.12 41.63
CA ASN A 132 -6.60 -30.52 41.98
C ASN A 132 -6.99 -31.37 40.75
N ASN A 133 -7.05 -30.79 39.56
CA ASN A 133 -7.44 -31.49 38.34
C ASN A 133 -6.19 -32.00 37.60
N LEU A 134 -6.07 -33.32 37.47
CA LEU A 134 -5.03 -33.97 36.67
C LEU A 134 -5.57 -34.30 35.27
N ARG A 135 -4.74 -34.09 34.23
CA ARG A 135 -5.05 -34.48 32.84
C ARG A 135 -4.15 -35.65 32.42
N LEU A 136 -4.78 -36.77 32.06
CA LEU A 136 -4.09 -37.93 31.50
C LEU A 136 -4.23 -37.89 29.97
N ILE A 137 -3.11 -37.98 29.25
CA ILE A 137 -3.04 -37.87 27.78
C ILE A 137 -2.58 -39.21 27.21
N GLY A 138 -3.14 -39.63 26.07
CA GLY A 138 -2.72 -40.85 25.38
C GLY A 138 -3.55 -42.10 25.68
N ILE A 139 -4.68 -41.95 26.39
CA ILE A 139 -5.66 -43.03 26.57
C ILE A 139 -6.51 -43.12 25.29
N GLN A 140 -6.54 -44.28 24.65
CA GLN A 140 -7.37 -44.49 23.46
C GLN A 140 -8.86 -44.46 23.81
N GLU A 141 -9.69 -43.90 22.93
CA GLU A 141 -11.12 -43.83 23.16
C GLU A 141 -11.75 -45.23 23.18
N GLY A 142 -12.60 -45.50 24.19
CA GLY A 142 -13.34 -46.76 24.32
C GLY A 142 -12.75 -47.79 25.29
N VAL A 143 -11.46 -47.68 25.64
CA VAL A 143 -10.82 -48.60 26.61
C VAL A 143 -11.35 -48.46 28.04
N GLU A 144 -11.96 -47.32 28.34
CA GLU A 144 -12.48 -46.96 29.65
C GLU A 144 -13.81 -47.64 29.99
N GLY A 145 -14.54 -48.14 28.99
CA GLY A 145 -15.89 -48.68 29.18
C GLY A 145 -16.91 -47.60 29.59
N GLN A 146 -17.92 -48.01 30.36
CA GLN A 146 -19.03 -47.15 30.81
C GLN A 146 -18.64 -46.27 32.01
N ASP A 147 -17.69 -46.72 32.85
CA ASP A 147 -17.28 -46.06 34.09
C ASP A 147 -15.81 -45.59 34.04
N SER A 148 -15.56 -44.38 33.53
CA SER A 148 -14.20 -43.80 33.45
C SER A 148 -13.50 -43.72 34.82
N ARG A 149 -14.22 -43.52 35.93
CA ARG A 149 -13.63 -43.45 37.28
C ARG A 149 -13.03 -44.79 37.71
N ALA A 150 -13.76 -45.88 37.54
CA ALA A 150 -13.29 -47.21 37.91
C ALA A 150 -12.07 -47.63 37.06
N PHE A 151 -12.09 -47.26 35.77
CA PHE A 151 -10.95 -47.49 34.88
C PHE A 151 -9.69 -46.75 35.34
N ILE A 152 -9.79 -45.45 35.67
CA ILE A 152 -8.63 -44.68 36.13
C ILE A 152 -8.08 -45.20 37.46
N ILE A 153 -8.95 -45.58 38.41
CA ILE A 153 -8.50 -46.21 39.67
C ILE A 153 -7.70 -47.48 39.40
N ARG A 154 -8.20 -48.34 38.48
CA ARG A 154 -7.48 -49.57 38.09
C ARG A 154 -6.15 -49.25 37.42
N LEU A 155 -6.14 -48.29 36.50
CA LEU A 155 -4.93 -47.85 35.80
C LEU A 155 -3.85 -47.37 36.78
N LEU A 156 -4.22 -46.54 37.76
CA LEU A 156 -3.30 -46.02 38.76
C LEU A 156 -2.79 -47.10 39.72
N LYS A 157 -3.67 -48.01 40.17
CA LYS A 157 -3.26 -49.18 40.98
C LYS A 157 -2.25 -50.06 40.25
N THR A 158 -2.41 -50.26 38.94
CA THR A 158 -1.46 -51.03 38.12
C THR A 158 -0.15 -50.26 37.87
N ALA A 159 -0.23 -48.94 37.63
CA ALA A 159 0.93 -48.12 37.29
C ALA A 159 1.82 -47.77 38.50
N LEU A 160 1.23 -47.63 39.70
CA LEU A 160 1.93 -47.28 40.94
C LEU A 160 1.64 -48.29 42.07
N PRO A 161 2.14 -49.53 41.98
CA PRO A 161 1.87 -50.56 42.97
C PRO A 161 2.54 -50.32 44.34
N GLU A 162 3.61 -49.52 44.42
CA GLU A 162 4.36 -49.25 45.67
C GLU A 162 3.67 -48.24 46.61
N GLN A 163 2.70 -47.46 46.12
CA GLN A 163 1.97 -46.44 46.91
C GLN A 163 0.82 -47.10 47.70
N THR A 164 1.18 -47.95 48.66
CA THR A 164 0.24 -48.80 49.44
C THR A 164 -0.55 -48.05 50.52
N GLY A 165 -0.27 -46.76 50.74
CA GLY A 165 -0.97 -45.93 51.73
C GLY A 165 -2.16 -45.14 51.20
N TRP A 166 -2.41 -45.12 49.88
CA TRP A 166 -3.42 -44.25 49.27
C TRP A 166 -4.67 -45.03 48.89
N ASP A 167 -5.80 -44.60 49.45
CA ASP A 167 -7.11 -45.11 49.07
C ASP A 167 -7.63 -44.32 47.85
N TRP A 168 -7.20 -44.74 46.66
CA TRP A 168 -7.56 -44.10 45.39
C TRP A 168 -9.08 -43.95 45.16
N GLU A 169 -9.89 -44.79 45.82
CA GLU A 169 -11.35 -44.68 45.74
C GLU A 169 -11.88 -43.44 46.46
N LYS A 170 -11.20 -42.99 47.53
CA LYS A 170 -11.56 -41.79 48.29
C LYS A 170 -10.90 -40.53 47.73
N GLU A 171 -9.68 -40.63 47.22
CA GLU A 171 -8.93 -39.48 46.69
C GLU A 171 -9.48 -38.96 45.35
N ILE A 172 -10.01 -39.86 44.50
CA ILE A 172 -10.54 -39.48 43.18
C ILE A 172 -12.03 -39.18 43.28
N GLN A 173 -12.36 -37.88 43.35
CA GLN A 173 -13.75 -37.41 43.43
C GLN A 173 -14.53 -37.62 42.12
N ARG A 174 -13.94 -37.28 40.97
CA ARG A 174 -14.58 -37.38 39.66
C ARG A 174 -13.55 -37.64 38.57
N ALA A 175 -13.85 -38.59 37.69
CA ALA A 175 -13.13 -38.78 36.45
C ALA A 175 -14.13 -38.66 35.30
N HIS A 176 -13.77 -37.89 34.29
CA HIS A 176 -14.57 -37.73 33.09
C HIS A 176 -13.63 -37.43 31.93
N ARG A 177 -14.09 -37.73 30.72
CA ARG A 177 -13.39 -37.27 29.51
C ARG A 177 -13.46 -35.76 29.50
N GLY A 178 -12.29 -35.13 29.57
CA GLY A 178 -12.21 -33.70 29.31
C GLY A 178 -12.60 -33.49 27.84
N THR A 179 -13.58 -32.63 27.58
CA THR A 179 -13.76 -32.10 26.23
C THR A 179 -12.44 -31.43 25.87
N ALA A 180 -11.74 -31.98 24.88
CA ALA A 180 -10.59 -31.29 24.32
C ALA A 180 -11.06 -29.89 23.92
N PRO A 181 -10.28 -28.82 24.18
CA PRO A 181 -10.64 -27.50 23.70
C PRO A 181 -10.96 -27.62 22.20
N PRO A 182 -12.03 -27.00 21.69
CA PRO A 182 -12.42 -27.13 20.29
C PRO A 182 -11.24 -26.89 19.32
N GLY A 183 -10.29 -26.04 19.71
CA GLY A 183 -9.03 -25.81 19.00
C GLY A 183 -8.14 -27.04 18.86
N VAL A 184 -7.99 -27.88 19.89
CA VAL A 184 -7.10 -29.05 19.87
C VAL A 184 -7.65 -30.15 18.97
N LEU A 185 -8.97 -30.40 18.99
CA LEU A 185 -9.61 -31.34 18.06
C LEU A 185 -9.51 -30.85 16.62
N TRP A 186 -9.73 -29.55 16.40
CA TRP A 186 -9.59 -28.93 15.09
C TRP A 186 -8.15 -28.97 14.57
N ASP A 187 -7.16 -28.76 15.44
CA ASP A 187 -5.74 -28.84 15.10
C ASP A 187 -5.29 -30.27 14.83
N ALA A 188 -5.75 -31.23 15.64
CA ALA A 188 -5.50 -32.66 15.40
C ALA A 188 -6.13 -33.14 14.08
N LEU A 189 -7.37 -32.73 13.79
CA LEU A 189 -8.05 -33.03 12.51
C LEU A 189 -7.30 -32.41 11.33
N LYS A 190 -6.91 -31.13 11.43
CA LYS A 190 -6.09 -30.47 10.39
C LYS A 190 -4.76 -31.19 10.19
N ALA A 191 -4.10 -31.64 11.25
CA ALA A 191 -2.86 -32.39 11.16
C ALA A 191 -3.05 -33.76 10.47
N ALA A 192 -4.11 -34.49 10.83
CA ALA A 192 -4.43 -35.78 10.22
C ALA A 192 -4.73 -35.64 8.71
N ILE A 193 -5.59 -34.69 8.34
CA ILE A 193 -5.93 -34.43 6.93
C ILE A 193 -4.69 -33.99 6.14
N ARG A 194 -3.82 -33.15 6.73
CA ARG A 194 -2.54 -32.77 6.10
C ARG A 194 -1.63 -33.98 5.89
N GLY A 195 -1.53 -34.87 6.88
CA GLY A 195 -0.73 -36.09 6.80
C GLY A 195 -1.18 -37.01 5.66
N GLU A 196 -2.48 -37.29 5.58
CA GLU A 196 -3.05 -38.11 4.50
C GLU A 196 -2.89 -37.45 3.12
N THR A 197 -3.13 -36.15 3.03
CA THR A 197 -2.96 -35.39 1.77
C THR A 197 -1.50 -35.43 1.30
N LEU A 198 -0.55 -35.27 2.22
CA LEU A 198 0.87 -35.34 1.92
C LEU A 198 1.29 -36.75 1.49
N SER A 199 0.83 -37.78 2.20
CA SER A 199 1.07 -39.19 1.84
C SER A 199 0.60 -39.51 0.41
N TYR A 200 -0.62 -39.10 0.07
CA TYR A 200 -1.17 -39.26 -1.28
C TYR A 200 -0.35 -38.49 -2.34
N ALA A 201 0.00 -37.23 -2.06
CA ALA A 201 0.79 -36.39 -2.97
C ALA A 201 2.17 -37.00 -3.25
N LEU A 202 2.89 -37.43 -2.20
CA LEU A 202 4.20 -38.08 -2.31
C LEU A 202 4.12 -39.39 -3.10
N LYS A 203 3.10 -40.22 -2.85
CA LYS A 203 2.88 -41.46 -3.62
C LYS A 203 2.71 -41.16 -5.11
N ARG A 204 1.92 -40.13 -5.45
CA ARG A 204 1.66 -39.73 -6.84
C ARG A 204 2.88 -39.10 -7.51
N GLU A 205 3.69 -38.34 -6.77
CA GLU A 205 4.98 -37.83 -7.24
C GLU A 205 5.95 -38.97 -7.54
N LYS A 206 6.10 -39.94 -6.64
CA LYS A 206 6.92 -41.14 -6.85
C LYS A 206 6.48 -41.92 -8.10
N GLN A 207 5.19 -42.16 -8.28
CA GLN A 207 4.66 -42.84 -9.47
C GLN A 207 4.97 -42.09 -10.77
N ARG A 208 4.88 -40.77 -10.78
CA ARG A 208 5.22 -39.96 -11.95
C ARG A 208 6.72 -39.98 -12.25
N HIS A 209 7.58 -39.87 -11.23
CA HIS A 209 9.03 -40.00 -11.43
C HIS A 209 9.41 -41.36 -12.03
N LEU A 210 8.79 -42.44 -11.54
CA LEU A 210 8.97 -43.77 -12.11
C LEU A 210 8.49 -43.84 -13.56
N ALA A 211 7.33 -43.26 -13.88
CA ALA A 211 6.81 -43.22 -15.24
C ALA A 211 7.68 -42.43 -16.22
N ILE A 212 8.26 -41.30 -15.77
CA ILE A 212 9.20 -40.50 -16.56
C ILE A 212 10.49 -41.29 -16.81
N SER A 213 11.05 -41.91 -15.76
CA SER A 213 12.27 -42.71 -15.87
C SER A 213 12.09 -43.93 -16.79
N ALA A 214 10.93 -44.60 -16.70
CA ALA A 214 10.56 -45.69 -17.59
C ALA A 214 10.43 -45.23 -19.06
N ALA A 215 9.77 -44.10 -19.32
CA ALA A 215 9.64 -43.57 -20.67
C ALA A 215 10.99 -43.09 -21.26
N GLN A 216 11.90 -42.58 -20.42
CA GLN A 216 13.26 -42.20 -20.83
C GLN A 216 14.12 -43.41 -21.18
N THR A 217 14.03 -44.50 -20.41
CA THR A 217 14.74 -45.75 -20.70
C THR A 217 14.20 -46.42 -21.97
N GLU A 218 12.88 -46.39 -22.16
CA GLU A 218 12.23 -46.84 -23.41
C GLU A 218 12.72 -46.01 -24.61
N LEU A 219 12.76 -44.68 -24.49
CA LEU A 219 13.26 -43.79 -25.54
C LEU A 219 14.72 -44.11 -25.91
N ALA A 220 15.60 -44.27 -24.92
CA ALA A 220 17.00 -44.62 -25.17
C ALA A 220 17.14 -45.97 -25.89
N SER A 221 16.29 -46.95 -25.56
CA SER A 221 16.28 -48.25 -26.22
C SER A 221 15.82 -48.17 -27.69
N LEU A 222 14.78 -47.38 -27.97
CA LEU A 222 14.27 -47.16 -29.33
C LEU A 222 15.27 -46.37 -30.18
N GLU A 223 15.95 -45.38 -29.60
CA GLU A 223 17.00 -44.62 -30.27
C GLU A 223 18.19 -45.52 -30.66
N SER A 224 18.59 -46.44 -29.77
CA SER A 224 19.62 -47.45 -30.09
C SER A 224 19.18 -48.40 -31.20
N GLN A 225 17.91 -48.82 -31.22
CA GLN A 225 17.35 -49.68 -32.27
C GLN A 225 17.38 -49.00 -33.65
N ILE A 226 17.08 -47.69 -33.73
CA ILE A 226 17.16 -46.94 -35.00
C ILE A 226 18.58 -46.95 -35.56
N VAL A 227 19.59 -46.75 -34.71
CA VAL A 227 21.00 -46.79 -35.15
C VAL A 227 21.36 -48.17 -35.73
N GLY A 228 20.82 -49.25 -35.17
CA GLY A 228 20.99 -50.61 -35.69
C GLY A 228 20.24 -50.85 -37.02
N LEU A 229 18.99 -50.41 -37.12
CA LEU A 229 18.16 -50.57 -38.33
C LEU A 229 18.68 -49.75 -39.51
N ALA A 230 19.22 -48.55 -39.25
CA ALA A 230 19.85 -47.69 -40.25
C ALA A 230 21.13 -48.32 -40.86
N ARG A 231 21.88 -49.10 -40.07
CA ARG A 231 23.04 -49.86 -40.58
C ARG A 231 22.64 -51.02 -41.49
N ASN A 232 21.44 -51.57 -41.30
CA ASN A 232 20.96 -52.74 -42.01
C ASN A 232 19.98 -52.39 -43.16
N ASN A 233 19.78 -51.11 -43.49
CA ASN A 233 18.84 -50.63 -44.52
C ASN A 233 17.38 -51.14 -44.34
N ALA A 234 16.96 -51.38 -43.10
CA ALA A 234 15.61 -51.84 -42.76
C ALA A 234 14.61 -50.66 -42.68
N PRO A 235 13.29 -50.89 -42.83
CA PRO A 235 12.29 -49.83 -42.75
C PRO A 235 12.26 -49.18 -41.35
N ILE A 236 12.49 -47.86 -41.28
CA ILE A 236 12.73 -47.11 -40.02
C ILE A 236 11.44 -46.45 -39.48
N GLN A 237 10.43 -46.28 -40.34
CA GLN A 237 9.26 -45.43 -40.07
C GLN A 237 8.47 -45.82 -38.81
N ASP A 238 8.20 -47.11 -38.59
CA ASP A 238 7.44 -47.60 -37.43
C ASP A 238 8.17 -47.33 -36.09
N THR A 239 9.51 -47.34 -36.11
CA THR A 239 10.29 -47.04 -34.90
C THR A 239 10.35 -45.53 -34.64
N LEU A 240 10.37 -44.71 -35.69
CA LEU A 240 10.27 -43.25 -35.57
C LEU A 240 8.91 -42.83 -35.01
N ASP A 241 7.83 -43.45 -35.47
CA ASP A 241 6.49 -43.18 -34.95
C ASP A 241 6.41 -43.49 -33.45
N LYS A 242 6.96 -44.64 -33.01
CA LYS A 242 7.05 -44.99 -31.58
C LYS A 242 7.88 -43.98 -30.78
N ILE A 243 8.99 -43.49 -31.32
CA ILE A 243 9.80 -42.45 -30.66
C ILE A 243 9.02 -41.14 -30.52
N THR A 244 8.30 -40.71 -31.56
CA THR A 244 7.51 -39.48 -31.48
C THR A 244 6.41 -39.59 -30.43
N VAL A 245 5.73 -40.75 -30.34
CA VAL A 245 4.73 -41.04 -29.31
C VAL A 245 5.34 -41.03 -27.91
N THR A 246 6.48 -41.68 -27.70
CA THR A 246 7.15 -41.73 -26.40
C THR A 246 7.68 -40.37 -25.97
N ARG A 247 8.22 -39.56 -26.89
CA ARG A 247 8.62 -38.17 -26.63
C ARG A 247 7.43 -37.29 -26.26
N ALA A 248 6.30 -37.42 -26.97
CA ALA A 248 5.08 -36.71 -26.64
C ALA A 248 4.56 -37.06 -25.24
N LYS A 249 4.64 -38.35 -24.86
CA LYS A 249 4.27 -38.83 -23.52
C LYS A 249 5.14 -38.22 -22.41
N ILE A 250 6.46 -38.12 -22.63
CA ILE A 250 7.38 -37.47 -21.68
C ILE A 250 7.03 -35.98 -21.52
N ILE A 251 6.82 -35.28 -22.64
CA ILE A 251 6.45 -33.86 -22.64
C ILE A 251 5.13 -33.64 -21.88
N GLN A 252 4.12 -34.51 -22.09
CA GLN A 252 2.87 -34.45 -21.34
C GLN A 252 3.06 -34.60 -19.83
N LEU A 253 3.89 -35.56 -19.38
CA LEU A 253 4.14 -35.77 -17.96
C LEU A 253 4.82 -34.56 -17.28
N TYR A 254 5.71 -33.85 -17.98
CA TYR A 254 6.32 -32.61 -17.48
C TYR A 254 5.35 -31.42 -17.51
N LEU A 255 4.57 -31.27 -18.58
CA LEU A 255 3.55 -30.23 -18.68
C LEU A 255 2.52 -30.36 -17.55
N ASP A 256 2.07 -31.57 -17.23
CA ASP A 256 1.16 -31.82 -16.10
C ASP A 256 1.74 -31.36 -14.76
N GLN A 257 3.06 -31.52 -14.56
CA GLN A 257 3.74 -31.03 -13.36
C GLN A 257 3.73 -29.50 -13.29
N ASP A 258 4.01 -28.84 -14.41
CA ASP A 258 4.06 -27.37 -14.47
C ASP A 258 2.67 -26.74 -14.41
N ILE A 259 1.64 -27.39 -14.98
CA ILE A 259 0.23 -27.01 -14.83
C ILE A 259 -0.17 -27.02 -13.35
N ILE A 260 0.16 -28.10 -12.61
CA ILE A 260 -0.14 -28.20 -11.18
C ILE A 260 0.59 -27.09 -10.40
N LYS A 261 1.88 -26.84 -10.67
CA LYS A 261 2.64 -25.77 -10.01
C LYS A 261 2.09 -24.38 -10.32
N ALA A 262 1.69 -24.14 -11.57
CA ALA A 262 1.07 -22.90 -11.99
C ALA A 262 -0.30 -22.71 -11.32
N GLN A 263 -1.08 -23.79 -11.17
CA GLN A 263 -2.36 -23.75 -10.47
C GLN A 263 -2.18 -23.44 -8.98
N ILE A 264 -1.17 -23.98 -8.32
CA ILE A 264 -0.83 -23.64 -6.93
C ILE A 264 -0.42 -22.16 -6.81
N ARG A 265 0.38 -21.64 -7.75
CA ARG A 265 0.81 -20.22 -7.76
C ARG A 265 -0.32 -19.23 -8.07
N THR A 266 -1.36 -19.69 -8.77
CA THR A 266 -2.52 -18.86 -9.15
C THR A 266 -3.70 -19.01 -8.20
N GLN A 267 -3.65 -19.96 -7.28
CA GLN A 267 -4.57 -20.00 -6.16
C GLN A 267 -4.26 -18.83 -5.23
N GLU A 268 -5.26 -18.00 -4.99
CA GLU A 268 -5.26 -17.05 -3.88
C GLU A 268 -5.33 -17.89 -2.60
N CYS A 269 -4.17 -18.24 -2.05
CA CYS A 269 -4.11 -18.87 -0.74
C CYS A 269 -4.80 -17.93 0.25
N TYR A 270 -5.92 -18.39 0.81
CA TYR A 270 -6.65 -17.71 1.87
C TYR A 270 -5.66 -17.40 3.01
N GLU A 271 -5.26 -16.13 3.15
CA GLU A 271 -4.32 -15.59 4.15
C GLU A 271 -4.88 -15.63 5.59
N PHE A 272 -5.63 -16.67 5.96
CA PHE A 272 -6.24 -16.78 7.27
C PHE A 272 -5.24 -17.29 8.29
N SER A 273 -4.34 -16.40 8.68
CA SER A 273 -4.06 -16.23 10.10
C SER A 273 -4.98 -15.13 10.62
N GLU A 274 -5.79 -15.48 11.63
CA GLU A 274 -6.85 -14.60 12.15
C GLU A 274 -6.32 -13.26 12.71
N ARG A 275 -5.04 -13.19 13.08
CA ARG A 275 -4.42 -11.99 13.65
C ARG A 275 -3.78 -11.08 12.62
N VAL A 276 -2.95 -11.61 11.72
CA VAL A 276 -2.12 -10.75 10.85
C VAL A 276 -2.99 -10.05 9.81
N GLY A 277 -3.98 -10.74 9.24
CA GLY A 277 -4.92 -10.15 8.28
C GLY A 277 -5.83 -9.10 8.90
N LYS A 278 -6.37 -9.33 10.12
CA LYS A 278 -7.16 -8.32 10.84
C LYS A 278 -6.31 -7.10 11.20
N VAL A 279 -5.06 -7.31 11.64
CA VAL A 279 -4.13 -6.23 11.99
C VAL A 279 -3.70 -5.43 10.75
N LEU A 280 -3.44 -6.08 9.63
CA LEU A 280 -3.10 -5.41 8.38
C LEU A 280 -4.29 -4.64 7.82
N ALA A 281 -5.47 -5.27 7.74
CA ALA A 281 -6.69 -4.60 7.29
C ALA A 281 -7.05 -3.39 8.19
N TYR A 282 -6.88 -3.53 9.51
CA TYR A 282 -7.03 -2.43 10.46
C TYR A 282 -6.02 -1.30 10.22
N LYS A 283 -4.73 -1.63 10.09
CA LYS A 283 -3.66 -0.64 9.81
C LYS A 283 -3.86 0.05 8.47
N THR A 284 -4.29 -0.66 7.44
CA THR A 284 -4.55 -0.09 6.11
C THR A 284 -5.77 0.83 6.13
N ARG A 285 -6.86 0.46 6.83
CA ARG A 285 -8.02 1.36 7.03
C ARG A 285 -7.64 2.59 7.84
N GLN A 286 -6.83 2.44 8.88
CA GLN A 286 -6.37 3.56 9.71
C GLN A 286 -5.45 4.49 8.92
N LYS A 287 -4.56 3.95 8.08
CA LYS A 287 -3.71 4.74 7.18
C LYS A 287 -4.53 5.49 6.14
N ALA A 288 -5.52 4.83 5.51
CA ALA A 288 -6.43 5.44 4.55
C ALA A 288 -7.29 6.55 5.18
N ALA A 289 -7.80 6.35 6.40
CA ALA A 289 -8.54 7.35 7.16
C ALA A 289 -7.67 8.55 7.57
N ARG A 290 -6.39 8.30 7.93
CA ARG A 290 -5.41 9.36 8.25
C ARG A 290 -4.96 10.15 7.02
N SER A 291 -4.90 9.52 5.85
CA SER A 291 -4.53 10.17 4.59
C SER A 291 -5.72 10.79 3.85
N ALA A 292 -6.96 10.51 4.28
CA ALA A 292 -8.16 11.10 3.70
C ALA A 292 -8.28 12.56 4.14
N ILE A 293 -7.98 13.48 3.23
CA ILE A 293 -8.19 14.91 3.45
C ILE A 293 -9.68 15.18 3.23
N VAL A 294 -10.45 15.21 4.32
CA VAL A 294 -11.92 15.32 4.30
C VAL A 294 -12.40 16.73 3.92
N ALA A 295 -11.60 17.76 4.21
CA ALA A 295 -11.91 19.13 3.85
C ALA A 295 -10.64 19.98 3.72
N ILE A 296 -10.63 20.89 2.75
CA ILE A 296 -9.59 21.92 2.60
C ILE A 296 -10.26 23.28 2.80
N LYS A 297 -9.61 24.18 3.55
CA LYS A 297 -10.06 25.57 3.68
C LYS A 297 -9.48 26.39 2.55
N ASP A 298 -10.34 27.10 1.82
CA ASP A 298 -9.88 28.09 0.83
C ASP A 298 -9.34 29.36 1.54
N ARG A 299 -8.65 30.23 0.80
CA ARG A 299 -8.04 31.50 1.27
C ARG A 299 -9.01 32.45 1.97
N GLN A 300 -10.32 32.24 1.81
CA GLN A 300 -11.40 33.01 2.44
C GLN A 300 -12.00 32.31 3.68
N GLY A 301 -11.46 31.16 4.09
CA GLY A 301 -11.80 30.47 5.34
C GLY A 301 -13.05 29.57 5.29
N GLN A 302 -13.70 29.41 4.13
CA GLN A 302 -14.77 28.42 3.95
C GLN A 302 -14.20 27.01 3.75
N THR A 303 -14.84 26.03 4.39
CA THR A 303 -14.48 24.61 4.34
C THR A 303 -15.19 23.95 3.16
N VAL A 304 -14.42 23.45 2.19
CA VAL A 304 -14.98 22.75 1.02
C VAL A 304 -14.87 21.24 1.26
N TYR A 305 -16.02 20.56 1.21
CA TYR A 305 -16.10 19.10 1.33
C TYR A 305 -15.95 18.44 -0.06
N GLY A 306 -15.25 17.31 -0.07
CA GLY A 306 -14.69 16.68 -1.26
C GLY A 306 -15.68 16.01 -2.19
N ASP A 307 -16.29 16.80 -3.07
CA ASP A 307 -16.88 16.28 -4.32
C ASP A 307 -16.60 17.20 -5.55
N ARG A 308 -15.81 18.26 -5.36
CA ARG A 308 -15.48 19.26 -6.41
C ARG A 308 -13.99 19.49 -6.65
N LEU A 309 -13.10 18.70 -6.03
CA LEU A 309 -11.65 18.91 -6.11
C LEU A 309 -10.96 18.21 -7.31
N THR A 310 -11.68 17.45 -8.13
CA THR A 310 -11.09 16.63 -9.20
C THR A 310 -11.19 17.23 -10.62
N HIS A 311 -11.41 18.54 -10.75
CA HIS A 311 -11.29 19.22 -12.05
C HIS A 311 -10.21 20.32 -11.99
N ARG A 312 -8.99 19.95 -11.63
CA ARG A 312 -7.83 20.48 -12.34
C ARG A 312 -7.39 19.37 -13.27
N GLU A 313 -7.51 19.58 -14.58
CA GLU A 313 -6.89 18.70 -15.57
C GLU A 313 -5.41 18.61 -15.23
N VAL A 314 -5.02 17.49 -14.63
CA VAL A 314 -3.61 17.18 -14.37
C VAL A 314 -3.03 16.88 -15.74
N GLU A 315 -2.06 17.67 -16.19
CA GLU A 315 -1.33 17.38 -17.42
C GLU A 315 -0.76 15.96 -17.33
N ILE A 316 -1.18 15.09 -18.26
CA ILE A 316 -0.78 13.69 -18.29
C ILE A 316 0.71 13.65 -18.64
N THR A 317 1.55 13.55 -17.60
CA THR A 317 2.99 13.39 -17.76
C THR A 317 3.32 11.90 -17.86
N PRO A 318 4.34 11.51 -18.65
CA PRO A 318 4.78 10.10 -18.76
C PRO A 318 5.07 9.45 -17.40
N GLN A 319 5.50 10.23 -16.41
CA GLN A 319 5.75 9.81 -15.03
C GLN A 319 4.47 9.44 -14.28
N LEU A 320 3.38 10.20 -14.47
CA LEU A 320 2.07 9.90 -13.87
C LEU A 320 1.44 8.66 -14.51
N VAL A 321 1.61 8.51 -15.83
CA VAL A 321 1.20 7.29 -16.55
C VAL A 321 1.95 6.09 -15.98
N LEU A 322 3.28 6.18 -15.79
CA LEU A 322 4.10 5.10 -15.23
C LEU A 322 3.74 4.72 -13.78
N LEU A 323 3.12 5.63 -13.03
CA LEU A 323 2.63 5.40 -11.67
C LEU A 323 1.18 4.92 -11.63
N GLY A 324 0.48 4.88 -12.77
CA GLY A 324 -0.92 4.47 -12.89
C GLY A 324 -1.89 5.49 -12.29
N THR A 325 -1.50 6.77 -12.28
CA THR A 325 -2.26 7.87 -11.66
C THR A 325 -2.58 8.95 -12.71
N ASP A 326 -2.96 8.53 -13.91
CA ASP A 326 -3.36 9.43 -15.01
C ASP A 326 -4.82 9.89 -14.91
N GLY A 327 -5.62 9.27 -14.04
CA GLY A 327 -7.02 9.66 -13.79
C GLY A 327 -7.96 9.36 -14.96
N VAL A 328 -7.49 8.66 -16.00
CA VAL A 328 -8.26 8.32 -17.18
C VAL A 328 -8.92 6.95 -16.98
N ALA A 329 -10.25 6.89 -17.13
CA ALA A 329 -10.99 5.64 -17.05
C ALA A 329 -10.87 4.86 -18.38
N TYR A 330 -9.96 3.90 -18.45
CA TYR A 330 -9.86 2.99 -19.60
C TYR A 330 -10.91 1.85 -19.51
N PRO A 331 -11.32 1.24 -20.63
CA PRO A 331 -12.09 0.00 -20.61
C PRO A 331 -11.36 -1.11 -19.83
N GLU A 332 -12.10 -2.01 -19.17
CA GLU A 332 -11.54 -3.06 -18.28
C GLU A 332 -10.40 -3.86 -18.93
N TYR A 333 -10.52 -4.16 -20.22
CA TYR A 333 -9.51 -4.89 -21.00
C TYR A 333 -8.21 -4.08 -21.16
N SER A 334 -8.32 -2.81 -21.53
CA SER A 334 -7.20 -1.90 -21.71
C SER A 334 -6.52 -1.56 -20.37
N GLN A 335 -7.28 -1.51 -19.26
CA GLN A 335 -6.72 -1.34 -17.92
C GLN A 335 -5.78 -2.50 -17.54
N ARG A 336 -6.21 -3.74 -17.82
CA ARG A 336 -5.39 -4.93 -17.53
C ARG A 336 -4.12 -4.96 -18.37
N PHE A 337 -4.23 -4.67 -19.66
CA PHE A 337 -3.07 -4.57 -20.54
C PHE A 337 -2.09 -3.48 -20.07
N LEU A 338 -2.59 -2.29 -19.75
CA LEU A 338 -1.79 -1.15 -19.28
C LEU A 338 -1.07 -1.49 -17.96
N PHE A 339 -1.77 -2.11 -17.02
CA PHE A 339 -1.21 -2.56 -15.75
C PHE A 339 -0.04 -3.55 -15.98
N LEU A 340 -0.23 -4.48 -16.90
CA LEU A 340 0.77 -5.48 -17.25
C LEU A 340 2.00 -4.85 -17.93
N ALA A 341 1.76 -3.99 -18.91
CA ALA A 341 2.78 -3.23 -19.63
C ALA A 341 3.63 -2.37 -18.70
N MET A 342 2.99 -1.66 -17.77
CA MET A 342 3.66 -0.87 -16.73
C MET A 342 4.43 -1.74 -15.75
N SER A 343 3.89 -2.90 -15.36
CA SER A 343 4.58 -3.82 -14.45
C SER A 343 5.86 -4.35 -15.07
N VAL A 344 5.84 -4.70 -16.36
CA VAL A 344 7.04 -5.11 -17.10
C VAL A 344 8.03 -3.95 -17.24
N ALA A 345 7.56 -2.73 -17.50
CA ALA A 345 8.42 -1.54 -17.54
C ALA A 345 9.12 -1.30 -16.19
N ARG A 346 8.38 -1.36 -15.08
CA ARG A 346 8.93 -1.24 -13.72
C ARG A 346 9.93 -2.35 -13.40
N CYS A 347 9.66 -3.59 -13.82
CA CYS A 347 10.61 -4.69 -13.68
C CYS A 347 11.91 -4.45 -14.47
N CYS A 348 11.83 -3.98 -15.71
CA CYS A 348 13.02 -3.63 -16.51
C CYS A 348 13.84 -2.51 -15.86
N ILE A 349 13.18 -1.51 -15.29
CA ILE A 349 13.83 -0.41 -14.55
C ILE A 349 14.48 -0.94 -13.27
N ALA A 350 13.76 -1.75 -12.50
CA ALA A 350 14.25 -2.32 -11.24
C ALA A 350 15.37 -3.35 -11.44
N SER A 351 15.37 -4.11 -12.53
CA SER A 351 16.44 -5.07 -12.83
C SER A 351 17.76 -4.38 -13.21
N ASN A 352 17.68 -3.19 -13.82
CA ASN A 352 18.84 -2.46 -14.32
C ASN A 352 19.18 -1.22 -13.46
N TRP A 353 18.63 -1.13 -12.24
CA TRP A 353 18.76 0.08 -11.40
C TRP A 353 20.19 0.38 -10.92
N LEU A 354 21.08 -0.63 -10.95
CA LEU A 354 22.51 -0.53 -10.60
C LEU A 354 23.41 -0.40 -11.84
N GLU A 355 22.87 -0.59 -13.05
CA GLU A 355 23.63 -0.52 -14.29
C GLU A 355 23.69 0.93 -14.79
N SER A 356 24.82 1.33 -15.36
CA SER A 356 25.01 2.69 -15.89
C SER A 356 24.20 2.97 -17.16
N THR A 357 23.71 1.92 -17.82
CA THR A 357 22.90 2.02 -19.05
C THR A 357 21.42 1.83 -18.73
N PRO A 358 20.55 2.80 -19.08
CA PRO A 358 19.12 2.67 -18.83
C PRO A 358 18.51 1.54 -19.67
N PRO A 359 17.43 0.89 -19.19
CA PRO A 359 16.74 -0.12 -19.96
C PRO A 359 16.19 0.50 -21.26
N THR A 360 16.44 -0.18 -22.38
CA THR A 360 15.96 0.27 -23.69
C THR A 360 14.55 -0.23 -23.97
N PHE A 361 13.85 0.45 -24.88
CA PHE A 361 12.54 0.00 -25.36
C PHE A 361 12.57 -1.44 -25.92
N ASN A 362 13.65 -1.81 -26.61
CA ASN A 362 13.83 -3.18 -27.11
C ASN A 362 13.91 -4.21 -25.97
N HIS A 363 14.57 -3.87 -24.86
CA HIS A 363 14.62 -4.75 -23.69
C HIS A 363 13.23 -4.94 -23.07
N TRP A 364 12.46 -3.85 -22.95
CA TRP A 364 11.07 -3.91 -22.50
C TRP A 364 10.19 -4.72 -23.47
N LEU A 365 10.34 -4.52 -24.78
CA LEU A 365 9.57 -5.22 -25.81
C LEU A 365 9.81 -6.73 -25.79
N VAL A 366 11.06 -7.17 -25.65
CA VAL A 366 11.41 -8.59 -25.51
C VAL A 366 10.77 -9.21 -24.27
N ARG A 367 10.79 -8.48 -23.14
CA ARG A 367 10.13 -8.92 -21.90
C ARG A 367 8.61 -8.97 -22.06
N MET A 368 8.00 -8.00 -22.73
CA MET A 368 6.57 -7.99 -23.05
C MET A 368 6.17 -9.19 -23.93
N CYS A 369 6.93 -9.49 -24.99
CA CYS A 369 6.68 -10.65 -25.84
C CYS A 369 6.79 -11.97 -25.07
N SER A 370 7.76 -12.11 -24.16
CA SER A 370 7.88 -13.32 -23.32
C SER A 370 6.66 -13.53 -22.42
N LEU A 371 6.10 -12.43 -21.91
CA LEU A 371 4.95 -12.44 -21.03
C LEU A 371 3.64 -12.71 -21.78
N PHE A 372 3.51 -12.22 -23.02
CA PHE A 372 2.41 -12.53 -23.93
C PHE A 372 2.21 -14.04 -24.10
N TYR A 373 3.28 -14.80 -24.40
CA TYR A 373 3.19 -16.25 -24.58
C TYR A 373 2.76 -16.97 -23.30
N LEU A 374 3.27 -16.53 -22.14
CA LEU A 374 2.91 -17.09 -20.84
C LEU A 374 1.45 -16.81 -20.47
N GLU A 375 0.97 -15.60 -20.75
CA GLU A 375 -0.39 -15.20 -20.44
C GLU A 375 -1.41 -15.86 -21.38
N MET A 376 -1.12 -15.91 -22.67
CA MET A 376 -1.94 -16.63 -23.66
C MET A 376 -2.01 -18.12 -23.35
N GLY A 377 -0.91 -18.74 -22.91
CA GLY A 377 -0.91 -20.11 -22.39
C GLY A 377 -1.82 -20.26 -21.17
N SER A 378 -1.76 -19.32 -20.22
CA SER A 378 -2.63 -19.31 -19.02
C SER A 378 -4.12 -19.23 -19.38
N TYR A 379 -4.48 -18.38 -20.34
CA TYR A 379 -5.87 -18.22 -20.76
C TYR A 379 -6.38 -19.39 -21.60
N ALA A 380 -5.53 -20.04 -22.40
CA ALA A 380 -5.87 -21.25 -23.12
C ALA A 380 -6.25 -22.40 -22.16
N CYS A 381 -5.59 -22.52 -21.00
CA CYS A 381 -5.90 -23.50 -19.97
C CYS A 381 -7.18 -23.19 -19.16
N LYS A 382 -7.70 -21.95 -19.20
CA LYS A 382 -8.83 -21.48 -18.38
C LYS A 382 -10.21 -21.57 -19.08
N GLY A 383 -10.30 -22.27 -20.21
CA GLY A 383 -11.54 -22.52 -20.96
C GLY A 383 -11.93 -21.42 -21.97
N ARG A 384 -12.88 -21.72 -22.88
CA ARG A 384 -13.20 -20.86 -24.06
C ARG A 384 -13.52 -19.40 -23.72
N ARG A 385 -14.24 -19.13 -22.63
CA ARG A 385 -14.66 -17.77 -22.23
C ARG A 385 -13.48 -16.91 -21.76
N ARG A 386 -12.53 -17.51 -21.02
CA ARG A 386 -11.32 -16.82 -20.55
C ARG A 386 -10.24 -16.75 -21.62
N ARG A 387 -10.23 -17.69 -22.57
CA ARG A 387 -9.41 -17.58 -23.78
C ARG A 387 -9.75 -16.35 -24.63
N ARG A 388 -11.05 -16.12 -24.91
CA ARG A 388 -11.51 -14.90 -25.61
C ARG A 388 -11.17 -13.62 -24.86
N MET A 389 -11.18 -13.65 -23.53
CA MET A 389 -10.75 -12.53 -22.68
C MET A 389 -9.25 -12.24 -22.85
N GLY A 390 -8.39 -13.27 -22.83
CA GLY A 390 -6.97 -13.11 -23.11
C GLY A 390 -6.71 -12.58 -24.52
N GLU A 391 -7.38 -13.14 -25.53
CA GLU A 391 -7.30 -12.67 -26.92
C GLU A 391 -7.74 -11.20 -27.05
N ALA A 392 -8.81 -10.78 -26.36
CA ALA A 392 -9.29 -9.40 -26.37
C ALA A 392 -8.36 -8.40 -25.65
N ILE A 393 -7.70 -8.81 -24.56
CA ILE A 393 -6.72 -7.98 -23.84
C ILE A 393 -5.52 -7.64 -24.73
N TRP A 394 -5.10 -8.60 -25.57
CA TRP A 394 -3.92 -8.44 -26.45
C TRP A 394 -4.26 -8.08 -27.90
N ALA A 395 -5.54 -8.08 -28.30
CA ALA A 395 -5.97 -7.79 -29.67
C ALA A 395 -5.50 -6.42 -30.19
N GLN A 396 -5.56 -5.39 -29.33
CA GLN A 396 -5.09 -4.04 -29.65
C GLN A 396 -3.58 -3.97 -29.89
N TRP A 397 -2.81 -4.85 -29.25
CA TRP A 397 -1.34 -4.90 -29.35
C TRP A 397 -0.87 -5.74 -30.55
N LEU A 398 -1.63 -6.76 -30.93
CA LEU A 398 -1.36 -7.63 -32.09
C LEU A 398 -1.84 -7.05 -33.42
N GLY A 399 -2.51 -5.89 -33.42
CA GLY A 399 -2.95 -5.20 -34.63
C GLY A 399 -4.25 -5.70 -35.26
N ASN A 400 -5.05 -6.52 -34.55
CA ASN A 400 -6.34 -6.99 -35.08
C ASN A 400 -7.47 -6.04 -34.64
N ASN A 401 -7.59 -4.91 -35.34
CA ASN A 401 -8.82 -4.12 -35.36
C ASN A 401 -9.87 -4.85 -36.19
N GLU A 402 -10.61 -5.79 -35.59
CA GLU A 402 -11.90 -6.23 -36.13
C GLU A 402 -13.04 -5.58 -35.33
N SER A 403 -13.38 -4.34 -35.71
CA SER A 403 -14.71 -3.71 -35.63
C SER A 403 -14.55 -2.19 -35.86
N GLY A 404 -15.09 -1.54 -36.88
CA GLY A 404 -15.93 -1.93 -37.99
C GLY A 404 -16.41 -0.64 -38.69
N SER A 405 -16.11 -0.53 -39.97
CA SER A 405 -16.92 0.08 -41.03
C SER A 405 -16.32 -0.32 -42.36
#